data_AF-A0A1V8TRT7-F1
#
_entry.id   AF-A0A1V8TRT7-F1
#
_cell.length_a   1.000
_cell.length_b   1.000
_cell.length_c   1.000
_cell.angle_alpha   90.00
_cell.angle_beta   90.00
_cell.angle_gamma   90.00
#
_symmetry.space_group_name_H-M   'P 1'
#
loop_
_entity.id
_entity.type
_entity.pdbx_description
1 polymer ?
#
loop_
_entity_poly.entity_id
_entity_poly.type
_entity_poly.pdbx_seq_one_letter_code
_entity_poly.pdbx_strand_id
1 'polypeptide(L)'
;MTSSPSLLSYAFFWNFKSPPDNLWHPLPFTPQTPSRYTPTNQLPHWLLRCDPAATVVDAFPVVTFLTFLRHASQLTNLGLGAPWSPFSNPATLRIAHRSSLLAVPVILGLQAVGTDYRYAIPRWAGERERRRDEGQARRHVEAGMLVGGLVGVTRAIFKRGPRWAIVDVVIGGGVADLALREYYKAHEGD
;
A
#
# COMPACT_ATOMS: atom_id res chain seq x y z
N MET A 1 24.04 14.93 21.87
CA MET A 1 23.02 15.94 22.14
C MET A 1 21.67 15.40 21.70
N THR A 2 20.84 14.98 22.65
CA THR A 2 19.51 14.39 22.41
C THR A 2 18.46 15.50 22.43
N SER A 3 18.12 16.03 21.26
CA SER A 3 16.95 16.89 21.12
C SER A 3 15.69 16.04 21.26
N SER A 4 14.85 16.36 22.24
CA SER A 4 13.53 15.75 22.42
C SER A 4 12.73 15.90 21.12
N PRO A 5 12.19 14.82 20.53
CA PRO A 5 11.41 14.94 19.31
C PRO A 5 10.13 15.73 19.55
N SER A 6 9.85 16.70 18.69
CA SER A 6 8.61 17.47 18.71
C SER A 6 7.40 16.57 18.45
N LEU A 7 6.23 16.95 18.95
CA LEU A 7 4.97 16.18 18.81
C LEU A 7 4.60 15.90 17.34
N LEU A 8 5.00 16.79 16.42
CA LEU A 8 4.90 16.60 14.96
C LEU A 8 5.82 15.48 14.41
N SER A 9 6.97 15.27 15.04
CA SER A 9 7.88 14.16 14.72
C SER A 9 7.31 12.80 15.15
N TYR A 10 6.40 12.81 16.13
CA TYR A 10 5.64 11.61 16.54
C TYR A 10 4.44 11.37 15.61
N ALA A 11 3.76 12.44 15.18
CA ALA A 11 2.64 12.37 14.25
C ALA A 11 3.05 11.90 12.83
N PHE A 12 4.25 12.28 12.40
CA PHE A 12 4.87 11.80 11.17
C PHE A 12 6.13 11.01 11.54
N PHE A 13 5.95 9.71 11.82
CA PHE A 13 6.93 8.70 12.26
C PHE A 13 8.16 8.48 11.33
N TRP A 14 8.46 9.44 10.47
CA TRP A 14 9.33 9.35 9.32
C TRP A 14 10.79 9.72 9.60
N ASN A 15 11.03 10.59 10.59
CA ASN A 15 12.36 11.13 10.86
C ASN A 15 13.32 10.13 11.52
N PHE A 16 12.85 8.95 11.92
CA PHE A 16 13.68 7.90 12.55
C PHE A 16 13.92 6.69 11.66
N LYS A 17 13.50 6.74 10.39
CA LYS A 17 13.68 5.63 9.46
C LYS A 17 15.06 5.67 8.83
N SER A 18 15.82 4.63 9.07
CA SER A 18 16.99 4.29 8.24
C SER A 18 16.52 3.59 6.96
N PRO A 19 17.26 3.65 5.83
CA PRO A 19 16.93 2.89 4.62
C PRO A 19 16.64 1.39 4.89
N PRO A 20 17.36 0.71 5.82
CA PRO A 20 17.02 -0.64 6.30
C PRO A 20 15.59 -0.83 6.84
N ASP A 21 14.99 0.20 7.44
CA ASP A 21 13.65 0.12 8.07
C ASP A 21 12.51 0.14 7.06
N ASN A 22 12.83 0.43 5.80
CA ASN A 22 11.90 0.41 4.68
C ASN A 22 12.13 -0.80 3.76
N LEU A 23 13.03 -1.71 4.15
CA LEU A 23 13.26 -2.92 3.39
C LEU A 23 12.04 -3.83 3.52
N TRP A 24 11.22 -3.85 2.47
CA TRP A 24 10.41 -5.02 2.20
C TRP A 24 11.38 -6.16 1.92
N HIS A 25 11.40 -7.18 2.78
CA HIS A 25 12.10 -8.41 2.45
C HIS A 25 11.26 -9.14 1.42
N PRO A 26 11.77 -9.39 0.21
CA PRO A 26 13.17 -9.26 -0.14
C PRO A 26 13.65 -7.94 -0.75
N LEU A 27 14.87 -7.55 -0.36
CA LEU A 27 15.65 -6.47 -0.94
C LEU A 27 15.58 -6.55 -2.47
N PRO A 28 15.10 -5.51 -3.17
CA PRO A 28 15.35 -5.44 -4.60
C PRO A 28 16.89 -5.49 -4.77
N PHE A 29 17.37 -6.25 -5.78
CA PHE A 29 18.79 -6.44 -6.12
C PHE A 29 19.60 -7.51 -5.38
N THR A 30 19.05 -8.27 -4.43
CA THR A 30 19.78 -9.44 -3.88
C THR A 30 19.33 -10.76 -4.50
N PRO A 31 20.24 -11.55 -5.11
CA PRO A 31 19.92 -12.90 -5.63
C PRO A 31 19.57 -13.90 -4.52
N GLN A 32 19.80 -13.55 -3.26
CA GLN A 32 19.57 -14.39 -2.08
C GLN A 32 18.12 -14.44 -1.62
N THR A 33 17.28 -13.66 -2.27
CA THR A 33 15.92 -13.52 -1.85
C THR A 33 14.98 -13.93 -2.96
N PRO A 34 14.39 -15.12 -2.85
CA PRO A 34 13.39 -15.52 -3.79
C PRO A 34 12.17 -14.62 -3.57
N SER A 35 11.85 -13.76 -4.53
CA SER A 35 10.42 -13.62 -4.80
C SER A 35 9.92 -15.05 -4.97
N ARG A 36 8.79 -15.45 -4.39
CA ARG A 36 8.28 -16.82 -4.54
C ARG A 36 8.13 -17.24 -6.03
N TYR A 37 8.25 -16.27 -6.92
CA TYR A 37 8.51 -16.33 -8.36
C TYR A 37 10.02 -16.32 -8.71
N THR A 38 10.81 -17.23 -8.17
CA THR A 38 12.14 -17.60 -8.72
C THR A 38 12.07 -19.08 -9.10
N PRO A 39 12.68 -19.60 -10.19
CA PRO A 39 13.64 -19.02 -11.12
C PRO A 39 13.24 -19.22 -12.60
N THR A 40 13.09 -18.17 -13.38
CA THR A 40 13.17 -18.32 -14.84
C THR A 40 14.14 -17.27 -15.33
N ASN A 41 15.30 -17.71 -15.79
CA ASN A 41 16.28 -16.92 -16.57
C ASN A 41 15.68 -16.36 -17.90
N GLN A 42 14.36 -16.17 -17.96
CA GLN A 42 13.60 -15.78 -19.14
C GLN A 42 12.88 -14.45 -18.97
N LEU A 43 12.76 -13.92 -17.73
CA LEU A 43 12.19 -12.59 -17.54
C LEU A 43 13.30 -11.53 -17.57
N PRO A 44 13.08 -10.40 -18.26
CA PRO A 44 14.01 -9.28 -18.24
C PRO A 44 14.31 -8.82 -16.81
N HIS A 45 15.55 -8.38 -16.57
CA HIS A 45 15.98 -7.92 -15.24
C HIS A 45 15.09 -6.84 -14.62
N TRP A 46 14.51 -5.96 -15.44
CA TRP A 46 13.59 -4.92 -14.97
C TRP A 46 12.29 -5.50 -14.39
N LEU A 47 11.79 -6.62 -14.93
CA LEU A 47 10.56 -7.27 -14.46
C LEU A 47 10.81 -8.11 -13.20
N LEU A 48 12.00 -8.72 -13.09
CA LEU A 48 12.42 -9.44 -11.88
C LEU A 48 12.54 -8.54 -10.65
N ARG A 49 12.67 -7.22 -10.85
CA ARG A 49 12.71 -6.22 -9.78
C ARG A 49 11.33 -5.75 -9.33
N CYS A 50 10.29 -6.02 -10.13
CA CYS A 50 8.93 -5.64 -9.79
C CYS A 50 8.34 -6.61 -8.76
N ASP A 51 7.80 -6.08 -7.67
CA ASP A 51 7.07 -6.83 -6.66
C ASP A 51 5.65 -6.27 -6.53
N PRO A 52 4.64 -6.90 -7.17
CA PRO A 52 3.25 -6.45 -7.15
C PRO A 52 2.66 -6.33 -5.74
N ALA A 53 3.05 -7.21 -4.82
CA ALA A 53 2.56 -7.17 -3.44
C ALA A 53 3.11 -5.95 -2.71
N ALA A 54 4.41 -5.69 -2.86
CA ALA A 54 5.03 -4.49 -2.33
C ALA A 54 4.44 -3.22 -2.96
N THR A 55 4.18 -3.22 -4.28
CA THR A 55 3.56 -2.09 -4.99
C THR A 55 2.20 -1.73 -4.42
N VAL A 56 1.37 -2.72 -4.10
CA VAL A 56 0.05 -2.48 -3.53
C VAL A 56 0.16 -1.84 -2.14
N VAL A 57 1.03 -2.38 -1.29
CA VAL A 57 1.28 -1.84 0.06
C VAL A 57 1.84 -0.41 -0.02
N ASP A 58 2.73 -0.15 -0.99
CA ASP A 58 3.35 1.16 -1.21
C ASP A 58 2.38 2.19 -1.80
N ALA A 59 1.49 1.76 -2.69
CA ALA A 59 0.49 2.62 -3.31
C ALA A 59 -0.67 2.93 -2.35
N PHE A 60 -0.97 2.03 -1.41
CA PHE A 60 -2.13 2.14 -0.53
C PHE A 60 -2.17 3.44 0.29
N PRO A 61 -1.09 3.88 0.98
CA PRO A 61 -1.08 5.15 1.69
C PRO A 61 -1.38 6.35 0.79
N VAL A 62 -0.83 6.39 -0.43
CA VAL A 62 -1.06 7.47 -1.39
C VAL A 62 -2.51 7.49 -1.86
N VAL A 63 -3.04 6.34 -2.25
CA VAL A 63 -4.42 6.18 -2.71
C VAL A 63 -5.38 6.58 -1.60
N THR A 64 -5.18 6.05 -0.41
CA THR A 64 -6.03 6.30 0.77
C THR A 64 -5.96 7.77 1.20
N PHE A 65 -4.77 8.36 1.30
CA PHE A 65 -4.59 9.76 1.67
C PHE A 65 -5.30 10.73 0.72
N LEU A 66 -5.10 10.57 -0.59
CA LEU A 66 -5.78 11.43 -1.58
C LEU A 66 -7.30 11.23 -1.59
N THR A 67 -7.76 10.00 -1.34
CA THR A 67 -9.18 9.68 -1.23
C THR A 67 -9.80 10.36 0.00
N PHE A 68 -9.15 10.27 1.16
CA PHE A 68 -9.61 10.93 2.38
C PHE A 68 -9.53 12.46 2.29
N LEU A 69 -8.48 13.02 1.70
CA LEU A 69 -8.41 14.46 1.42
C LEU A 69 -9.58 14.92 0.57
N ARG A 70 -9.91 14.18 -0.50
CA ARG A 70 -11.06 14.51 -1.33
C ARG A 70 -12.36 14.41 -0.55
N HIS A 71 -12.51 13.39 0.28
CA HIS A 71 -13.69 13.21 1.11
C HIS A 71 -13.85 14.34 2.15
N ALA A 72 -12.76 14.74 2.82
CA ALA A 72 -12.74 15.88 3.74
C ALA A 72 -13.10 17.19 3.03
N SER A 73 -12.57 17.41 1.82
CA SER A 73 -12.97 18.54 0.97
C SER A 73 -14.45 18.53 0.60
N GLN A 74 -15.13 17.40 0.66
CA GLN A 74 -16.56 17.32 0.39
C GLN A 74 -17.39 17.58 1.64
N LEU A 75 -16.93 17.14 2.81
CA LEU A 75 -17.54 17.47 4.09
C LEU A 75 -17.60 19.00 4.30
N THR A 76 -16.56 19.72 3.89
CA THR A 76 -16.54 21.20 3.96
C THR A 76 -17.51 21.88 2.99
N ASN A 77 -17.85 21.22 1.87
CA ASN A 77 -18.71 21.80 0.82
C ASN A 77 -20.18 21.37 0.92
N LEU A 78 -20.46 20.19 1.47
CA LEU A 78 -21.81 19.61 1.59
C LEU A 78 -22.35 19.65 3.03
N GLY A 79 -21.54 20.04 4.01
CA GLY A 79 -21.93 20.08 5.42
C GLY A 79 -22.44 18.73 5.92
N LEU A 80 -23.52 18.74 6.70
CA LEU A 80 -24.17 17.55 7.26
C LEU A 80 -24.85 16.63 6.21
N GLY A 81 -24.95 17.08 4.95
CA GLY A 81 -25.53 16.27 3.86
C GLY A 81 -24.54 15.36 3.15
N ALA A 82 -23.25 15.43 3.50
CA ALA A 82 -22.23 14.56 2.92
C ALA A 82 -22.44 13.12 3.41
N PRO A 83 -22.43 12.11 2.52
CA PRO A 83 -22.51 10.73 2.96
C PRO A 83 -21.30 10.37 3.82
N TRP A 84 -21.52 9.67 4.94
CA TRP A 84 -20.47 9.31 5.92
C TRP A 84 -19.35 8.44 5.34
N SER A 85 -19.64 7.69 4.28
CA SER A 85 -18.66 6.80 3.65
C SER A 85 -17.92 7.52 2.51
N PRO A 86 -16.58 7.45 2.45
CA PRO A 86 -15.82 7.93 1.30
C PRO A 86 -16.13 7.13 0.02
N PHE A 87 -16.67 5.91 0.16
CA PHE A 87 -16.96 5.02 -0.96
C PHE A 87 -18.34 5.22 -1.58
N SER A 88 -19.24 5.99 -0.94
CA SER A 88 -20.55 6.31 -1.52
C SER A 88 -20.51 7.53 -2.43
N ASN A 89 -19.40 8.29 -2.46
CA ASN A 89 -19.28 9.46 -3.33
C ASN A 89 -18.50 9.14 -4.63
N PRO A 90 -19.10 9.34 -5.82
CA PRO A 90 -18.46 9.03 -7.09
C PRO A 90 -17.25 9.92 -7.41
N ALA A 91 -17.15 11.11 -6.82
CA ALA A 91 -15.97 11.97 -6.98
C ALA A 91 -14.80 11.52 -6.10
N THR A 92 -15.06 10.96 -4.92
CA THR A 92 -14.05 10.36 -4.05
C THR A 92 -13.51 9.07 -4.65
N LEU A 93 -14.40 8.22 -5.16
CA LEU A 93 -13.99 7.03 -5.93
C LEU A 93 -13.12 7.42 -7.13
N ARG A 94 -13.53 8.43 -7.93
CA ARG A 94 -12.74 8.91 -9.09
C ARG A 94 -11.32 9.32 -8.71
N ILE A 95 -11.14 9.96 -7.56
CA ILE A 95 -9.80 10.28 -7.05
C ILE A 95 -9.04 9.02 -6.68
N ALA A 96 -9.65 8.06 -5.98
CA ALA A 96 -9.04 6.78 -5.66
C ALA A 96 -8.54 6.03 -6.92
N HIS A 97 -9.30 6.09 -8.01
CA HIS A 97 -8.86 5.49 -9.28
C HIS A 97 -7.72 6.22 -9.93
N ARG A 98 -7.83 7.54 -10.08
CA ARG A 98 -6.75 8.34 -10.67
C ARG A 98 -5.47 8.20 -9.87
N SER A 99 -5.55 8.21 -8.53
CA SER A 99 -4.39 7.98 -7.68
C SER A 99 -3.84 6.58 -7.85
N SER A 100 -4.68 5.53 -7.97
CA SER A 100 -4.19 4.16 -8.23
C SER A 100 -3.51 4.02 -9.60
N LEU A 101 -4.06 4.67 -10.64
CA LEU A 101 -3.51 4.69 -12.01
C LEU A 101 -2.20 5.49 -12.11
N LEU A 102 -1.90 6.34 -11.14
CA LEU A 102 -0.64 7.07 -11.07
C LEU A 102 0.36 6.38 -10.15
N ALA A 103 -0.04 6.07 -8.92
CA ALA A 103 0.83 5.50 -7.90
C ALA A 103 1.37 4.13 -8.31
N VAL A 104 0.51 3.24 -8.83
CA VAL A 104 0.93 1.87 -9.19
C VAL A 104 1.98 1.87 -10.30
N PRO A 105 1.79 2.55 -11.45
CA PRO A 105 2.82 2.60 -12.49
C PRO A 105 4.09 3.32 -12.06
N VAL A 106 3.99 4.39 -11.27
CA VAL A 106 5.16 5.11 -10.76
C VAL A 106 6.00 4.21 -9.86
N ILE A 107 5.37 3.50 -8.92
CA ILE A 107 6.07 2.58 -8.01
C ILE A 107 6.70 1.42 -8.79
N LEU A 108 5.98 0.81 -9.73
CA LEU A 108 6.52 -0.24 -10.59
C LEU A 108 7.70 0.27 -11.44
N GLY A 109 7.62 1.49 -11.96
CA GLY A 109 8.72 2.12 -12.70
C GLY A 109 9.96 2.33 -11.83
N LEU A 110 9.78 2.81 -10.60
CA LEU A 110 10.86 2.99 -9.64
C LEU A 110 11.50 1.65 -9.24
N GLN A 111 10.70 0.60 -9.05
CA GLN A 111 11.18 -0.77 -8.83
C GLN A 111 11.97 -1.29 -10.04
N ALA A 112 11.44 -1.12 -11.26
CA ALA A 112 12.06 -1.59 -12.50
C ALA A 112 13.44 -0.97 -12.75
N VAL A 113 13.56 0.36 -12.58
CA VAL A 113 14.84 1.09 -12.69
C VAL A 113 15.78 0.74 -11.55
N GLY A 114 15.22 0.36 -10.42
CA GLY A 114 15.94 -0.04 -9.24
C GLY A 114 16.28 1.13 -8.31
N THR A 115 15.48 2.18 -8.38
CA THR A 115 15.59 3.35 -7.50
C THR A 115 15.10 2.96 -6.11
N ASP A 116 15.82 3.34 -5.07
CA ASP A 116 15.26 3.30 -3.72
C ASP A 116 14.24 4.44 -3.61
N TYR A 117 12.94 4.13 -3.57
CA TYR A 117 11.87 5.12 -3.48
C TYR A 117 11.11 5.03 -2.15
N ARG A 118 11.45 4.04 -1.33
CA ARG A 118 10.66 3.69 -0.15
C ARG A 118 10.92 4.65 1.01
N TYR A 119 12.04 5.37 0.99
CA TYR A 119 12.27 6.52 1.88
C TYR A 119 11.22 7.62 1.72
N ALA A 120 10.51 7.67 0.58
CA ALA A 120 9.49 8.65 0.29
C ALA A 120 8.05 8.13 0.51
N ILE A 121 7.85 6.87 0.96
CA ILE A 121 6.50 6.29 1.13
C ILE A 121 6.07 6.11 2.60
N PRO A 122 4.87 6.61 2.96
CA PRO A 122 3.90 6.14 3.95
C PRO A 122 4.12 5.09 5.03
N ARG A 123 5.28 4.55 5.35
CA ARG A 123 5.28 3.29 6.14
C ARG A 123 5.32 3.58 7.63
N TRP A 124 4.37 3.04 8.38
CA TRP A 124 4.54 2.86 9.83
C TRP A 124 5.62 1.79 10.04
N ALA A 125 6.55 2.04 10.97
CA ALA A 125 7.59 1.08 11.34
C ALA A 125 7.77 1.09 12.86
N GLY A 126 6.91 0.38 13.57
CA GLY A 126 7.18 0.05 14.97
C GLY A 126 8.30 -0.99 15.09
N GLU A 127 9.01 -1.01 16.22
CA GLU A 127 9.99 -2.06 16.58
C GLU A 127 9.40 -3.48 16.44
N ARG A 128 8.09 -3.60 16.64
CA ARG A 128 7.31 -4.84 16.50
C ARG A 128 7.11 -5.25 15.05
N GLU A 129 6.84 -4.29 14.17
CA GLU A 129 6.71 -4.56 12.72
C GLU A 129 8.03 -5.04 12.12
N ARG A 130 9.19 -4.62 12.67
CA ARG A 130 10.52 -5.14 12.29
C ARG A 130 10.70 -6.64 12.59
N ARG A 131 9.92 -7.22 13.50
CA ARG A 131 10.02 -8.63 13.92
C ARG A 131 8.99 -9.55 13.24
N ARG A 132 8.12 -8.99 12.41
CA ARG A 132 7.03 -9.71 11.73
C ARG A 132 7.56 -10.74 10.74
N ASP A 133 6.88 -11.88 10.64
CA ASP A 133 7.08 -12.81 9.53
C ASP A 133 6.56 -12.18 8.22
N GLU A 134 7.49 -11.64 7.42
CA GLU A 134 7.20 -11.05 6.12
C GLU A 134 6.66 -12.06 5.09
N GLY A 135 7.01 -13.34 5.23
CA GLY A 135 6.46 -14.41 4.40
C GLY A 135 4.98 -14.62 4.67
N GLN A 136 4.57 -14.56 5.94
CA GLN A 136 3.17 -14.57 6.34
C GLN A 136 2.46 -13.27 5.93
N ALA A 137 3.11 -12.11 6.12
CA ALA A 137 2.62 -10.80 5.69
C ALA A 137 2.22 -10.80 4.21
N ARG A 138 3.16 -11.26 3.37
CA ARG A 138 2.98 -11.31 1.92
C ARG A 138 1.81 -12.19 1.51
N ARG A 139 1.62 -13.36 2.13
CA ARG A 139 0.46 -14.22 1.83
C ARG A 139 -0.87 -13.54 2.12
N HIS A 140 -0.94 -12.76 3.20
CA HIS A 140 -2.16 -11.99 3.53
C HIS A 140 -2.39 -10.87 2.53
N VAL A 141 -1.34 -10.15 2.13
CA VAL A 141 -1.43 -9.13 1.07
C VAL A 141 -1.87 -9.74 -0.25
N GLU A 142 -1.26 -10.85 -0.68
CA GLU A 142 -1.64 -11.58 -1.89
C GLU A 142 -3.10 -12.06 -1.83
N ALA A 143 -3.55 -12.59 -0.68
CA ALA A 143 -4.95 -12.95 -0.47
C ALA A 143 -5.88 -11.73 -0.58
N GLY A 144 -5.51 -10.60 0.03
CA GLY A 144 -6.25 -9.34 -0.07
C GLY A 144 -6.33 -8.82 -1.50
N MET A 145 -5.22 -8.89 -2.25
CA MET A 145 -5.17 -8.54 -3.67
C MET A 145 -6.10 -9.42 -4.50
N LEU A 146 -6.12 -10.74 -4.25
CA LEU A 146 -7.01 -11.68 -4.93
C LEU A 146 -8.49 -11.37 -4.65
N VAL A 147 -8.84 -11.13 -3.39
CA VAL A 147 -10.21 -10.73 -3.01
C VAL A 147 -10.60 -9.43 -3.71
N GLY A 148 -9.71 -8.43 -3.70
CA GLY A 148 -9.91 -7.17 -4.42
C GLY A 148 -10.11 -7.37 -5.93
N GLY A 149 -9.28 -8.21 -6.54
CA GLY A 149 -9.40 -8.59 -7.95
C GLY A 149 -10.73 -9.26 -8.27
N LEU A 150 -11.16 -10.23 -7.46
CA LEU A 150 -12.45 -10.90 -7.62
C LEU A 150 -13.62 -9.92 -7.51
N VAL A 151 -13.56 -8.99 -6.55
CA VAL A 151 -14.57 -7.92 -6.42
C VAL A 151 -14.60 -7.04 -7.66
N GLY A 152 -13.45 -6.63 -8.18
CA GLY A 152 -13.33 -5.83 -9.40
C GLY A 152 -13.89 -6.54 -10.63
N VAL A 153 -13.55 -7.83 -10.82
CA VAL A 153 -14.07 -8.68 -11.91
C VAL A 153 -15.59 -8.83 -11.79
N THR A 154 -16.09 -9.11 -10.59
CA THR A 154 -17.52 -9.25 -10.33
C THR A 154 -18.27 -7.97 -10.71
N ARG A 155 -17.79 -6.80 -10.28
CA ARG A 155 -18.38 -5.50 -10.67
C ARG A 155 -18.35 -5.27 -12.19
N ALA A 156 -17.26 -5.66 -12.86
CA ALA A 156 -17.13 -5.55 -14.30
C ALA A 156 -18.15 -6.44 -15.04
N ILE A 157 -18.34 -7.69 -14.60
CA ILE A 157 -19.32 -8.63 -15.17
C ILE A 157 -20.75 -8.08 -15.00
N PHE A 158 -21.08 -7.58 -13.81
CA PHE A 158 -22.42 -7.07 -13.51
C PHE A 158 -22.63 -5.62 -13.97
N LYS A 159 -21.67 -4.99 -14.67
CA LYS A 159 -21.70 -3.58 -15.11
C LYS A 159 -22.03 -2.60 -13.98
N ARG A 160 -21.74 -2.96 -12.73
CA ARG A 160 -22.03 -2.16 -11.53
C ARG A 160 -20.86 -1.21 -11.25
N GLY A 161 -20.86 -0.09 -11.98
CA GLY A 161 -19.95 1.04 -11.77
C GLY A 161 -18.73 1.07 -12.71
N PRO A 162 -17.94 2.17 -12.67
CA PRO A 162 -16.73 2.29 -13.48
C PRO A 162 -15.70 1.17 -13.22
N ARG A 163 -14.70 1.03 -14.10
CA ARG A 163 -13.74 -0.08 -14.10
C ARG A 163 -12.68 0.09 -12.99
N TRP A 164 -13.06 -0.11 -11.73
CA TRP A 164 -12.22 0.15 -10.55
C TRP A 164 -11.31 -1.02 -10.13
N ALA A 165 -11.09 -2.02 -10.97
CA ALA A 165 -10.40 -3.26 -10.59
C ALA A 165 -9.02 -3.03 -9.93
N ILE A 166 -8.25 -2.05 -10.40
CA ILE A 166 -6.95 -1.70 -9.81
C ILE A 166 -7.10 -1.12 -8.40
N VAL A 167 -8.12 -0.29 -8.16
CA VAL A 167 -8.42 0.28 -6.83
C VAL A 167 -8.80 -0.84 -5.87
N ASP A 168 -9.65 -1.77 -6.31
CA ASP A 168 -10.09 -2.87 -5.46
C ASP A 168 -8.91 -3.78 -5.07
N VAL A 169 -7.97 -4.04 -5.98
CA VAL A 169 -6.71 -4.78 -5.69
C VAL A 169 -5.83 -4.02 -4.70
N VAL A 170 -5.62 -2.71 -4.92
CA VAL A 170 -4.77 -1.88 -4.05
C VAL A 170 -5.36 -1.77 -2.64
N ILE A 171 -6.67 -1.52 -2.54
CA ILE A 171 -7.36 -1.47 -1.24
C ILE A 171 -7.35 -2.84 -0.59
N GLY A 172 -7.65 -3.91 -1.33
CA GLY A 172 -7.68 -5.27 -0.79
C GLY A 172 -6.34 -5.69 -0.18
N GLY A 173 -5.24 -5.54 -0.92
CA GLY A 173 -3.91 -5.87 -0.41
C GLY A 173 -3.43 -4.93 0.71
N GLY A 174 -3.69 -3.62 0.57
CA GLY A 174 -3.32 -2.63 1.59
C GLY A 174 -4.07 -2.79 2.91
N VAL A 175 -5.37 -3.10 2.86
CA VAL A 175 -6.18 -3.40 4.05
C VAL A 175 -5.74 -4.71 4.68
N ALA A 176 -5.40 -5.74 3.90
CA ALA A 176 -4.88 -6.99 4.44
C ALA A 176 -3.53 -6.79 5.16
N ASP A 177 -2.65 -5.94 4.63
CA ASP A 177 -1.41 -5.55 5.32
C ASP A 177 -1.72 -4.81 6.63
N LEU A 178 -2.62 -3.83 6.58
CA LEU A 178 -3.02 -3.04 7.75
C LEU A 178 -3.66 -3.90 8.83
N ALA A 179 -4.61 -4.76 8.47
CA ALA A 179 -5.31 -5.65 9.40
C ALA A 179 -4.33 -6.60 10.10
N LEU A 180 -3.37 -7.13 9.35
CA LEU A 180 -2.36 -8.01 9.92
C LEU A 180 -1.41 -7.24 10.87
N ARG A 181 -1.02 -6.00 10.54
CA ARG A 181 -0.25 -5.14 11.45
C ARG A 181 -1.02 -4.85 12.75
N GLU A 182 -2.30 -4.48 12.65
CA GLU A 182 -3.15 -4.24 13.82
C GLU A 182 -3.35 -5.52 14.64
N TYR A 183 -3.46 -6.68 14.00
CA TYR A 183 -3.49 -7.97 14.67
C TYR A 183 -2.22 -8.20 15.51
N TYR A 184 -1.04 -8.01 14.93
CA TYR A 184 0.24 -8.13 15.64
C TYR A 184 0.35 -7.13 16.80
N LYS A 185 -0.09 -5.89 16.61
CA LYS A 185 -0.12 -4.88 17.67
C LYS A 185 -1.01 -5.31 18.85
N ALA A 186 -2.13 -5.97 18.57
CA ALA A 186 -3.13 -6.34 19.56
C ALA A 186 -2.85 -7.69 20.25
N HIS A 187 -2.17 -8.64 19.59
CA HIS A 187 -2.05 -10.03 20.08
C HIS A 187 -0.64 -10.48 20.42
N GLU A 188 0.41 -9.84 19.90
CA GLU A 188 1.80 -10.17 20.24
C GLU A 188 2.37 -9.21 21.29
N GLY A 189 1.55 -8.88 22.30
CA GLY A 189 1.96 -8.10 23.45
C GLY A 189 2.50 -8.97 24.58
N ASP A 190 3.83 -9.09 24.65
CA ASP A 190 4.67 -9.03 25.86
C ASP A 190 6.13 -8.68 25.46
#